data_AF-A0A527YNZ1-F1
#
_entry.id   AF-A0A527YNZ1-F1
#
_cell.length_a   1.000
_cell.length_b   1.000
_cell.length_c   1.000
_cell.angle_alpha   90.00
_cell.angle_beta   90.00
_cell.angle_gamma   90.00
#
_symmetry.space_group_name_H-M   'P 1'
#
loop_
_entity.id
_entity.type
_entity.pdbx_description
1 polymer ?
#
loop_
_entity_poly.entity_id
_entity_poly.type
_entity_poly.pdbx_seq_one_letter_code
_entity_poly.pdbx_strand_id
1 'polypeptide(L)'
;VALFAGSLSYRGHEEREMGFRHILTEESPNLQIVEMREMLDDREKAYAEASALLDRHPDLAAIYNVGAGNTGIARALKERGRALSTVFLGHEVT
;
A
#
# COMPACT_ATOMS: atom_id res chain seq x y z
N VAL A 1 8.56 0.45 0.63
CA VAL A 1 7.13 0.65 0.98
C VAL A 1 6.33 0.82 -0.29
N ALA A 2 5.19 0.15 -0.43
CA ALA A 2 4.27 0.37 -1.54
C ALA A 2 3.03 1.16 -1.08
N LEU A 3 2.49 1.99 -1.96
CA LEU A 3 1.31 2.82 -1.72
C LEU A 3 0.15 2.42 -2.63
N PHE A 4 -1.06 2.40 -2.09
CA PHE A 4 -2.29 2.13 -2.81
C PHE A 4 -3.27 3.27 -2.60
N ALA A 5 -3.93 3.72 -3.67
CA ALA A 5 -4.94 4.76 -3.63
C ALA A 5 -6.18 4.36 -4.43
N GLY A 6 -7.36 4.77 -3.93
CA GLY A 6 -8.63 4.60 -4.66
C GLY A 6 -8.58 5.34 -5.98
N SER A 7 -8.35 6.65 -5.89
CA SER A 7 -7.94 7.46 -7.03
C SER A 7 -6.73 8.32 -6.71
N LEU A 8 -5.80 8.44 -7.65
CA LEU A 8 -4.67 9.36 -7.57
C LEU A 8 -5.08 10.82 -7.76
N SER A 9 -6.23 11.07 -8.40
CA SER A 9 -6.78 12.41 -8.60
C SER A 9 -7.64 12.90 -7.42
N TYR A 10 -7.94 12.02 -6.46
CA TYR A 10 -8.70 12.41 -5.29
C TYR A 10 -7.77 13.16 -4.34
N ARG A 11 -8.02 14.46 -4.17
CA ARG A 11 -7.19 15.36 -3.35
C ARG A 11 -6.89 14.84 -1.95
N GLY A 12 -7.86 14.17 -1.30
CA GLY A 12 -7.63 13.59 0.03
C GLY A 12 -6.60 12.45 0.03
N HIS A 13 -6.48 11.69 -1.06
CA HIS A 13 -5.42 10.69 -1.23
C HIS A 13 -4.07 11.35 -1.49
N GLU A 14 -4.02 12.38 -2.34
CA GLU A 14 -2.80 13.14 -2.60
C GLU A 14 -2.23 13.76 -1.31
N GLU A 15 -3.08 14.39 -0.49
CA GLU A 15 -2.64 15.02 0.77
C GLU A 15 -2.08 13.98 1.77
N ARG A 16 -2.71 12.80 1.88
CA ARG A 16 -2.22 11.71 2.73
C ARG A 16 -0.90 11.12 2.23
N GLU A 17 -0.78 10.97 0.92
CA GLU A 17 0.44 10.48 0.27
C GLU A 17 1.61 11.43 0.50
N MET A 18 1.39 12.73 0.26
CA MET A 18 2.41 13.76 0.46
C MET A 18 2.88 13.80 1.91
N GLY A 19 1.95 13.77 2.88
CA GLY A 19 2.29 13.75 4.30
C GLY A 19 3.10 12.51 4.68
N PHE A 20 2.73 11.34 4.16
CA PHE A 20 3.47 10.10 4.41
C PHE A 20 4.88 10.14 3.82
N ARG A 21 5.01 10.62 2.58
CA ARG A 21 6.31 10.76 1.90
C ARG A 21 7.23 11.72 2.64
N HIS A 22 6.68 12.82 3.16
CA HIS A 22 7.43 13.81 3.92
C HIS A 22 8.06 13.18 5.17
N ILE A 23 7.25 12.52 6.01
CA ILE A 23 7.75 11.86 7.24
C ILE A 23 8.75 10.75 6.93
N LEU A 24 8.53 9.93 5.89
CA LEU A 24 9.51 8.90 5.51
C LEU A 24 10.86 9.53 5.14
N THR A 25 10.85 10.66 4.43
CA THR A 25 12.06 11.34 4.00
C THR A 25 12.81 11.96 5.18
N GLU A 26 12.09 12.50 6.16
CA GLU A 26 12.70 13.17 7.32
C GLU A 26 13.15 12.18 8.41
N GLU A 27 12.33 11.19 8.74
CA GLU A 27 12.53 10.37 9.94
C GLU A 27 12.96 8.93 9.63
N SER A 28 12.79 8.45 8.40
CA SER A 28 13.04 7.05 8.03
C SER A 28 13.79 6.93 6.70
N PRO A 29 15.01 7.47 6.58
CA PRO A 29 15.76 7.53 5.32
C PRO A 29 16.07 6.16 4.69
N ASN A 30 16.01 5.08 5.49
CA ASN A 30 16.20 3.71 5.02
C ASN A 30 14.94 3.11 4.37
N LEU A 31 13.80 3.79 4.45
CA LEU A 31 12.55 3.39 3.82
C LEU A 31 12.27 4.26 2.60
N GLN A 32 12.07 3.61 1.46
CA GLN A 32 11.71 4.27 0.22
C GLN A 32 10.33 3.83 -0.24
N ILE A 33 9.56 4.76 -0.80
CA ILE A 33 8.36 4.44 -1.56
C ILE A 33 8.81 3.90 -2.92
N VAL A 34 8.58 2.61 -3.17
CA VAL A 34 9.04 1.94 -4.39
C VAL A 34 8.01 2.02 -5.51
N GLU A 35 6.72 1.98 -5.16
CA GLU A 35 5.62 1.89 -6.12
C GLU A 35 4.36 2.54 -5.55
N MET A 36 3.54 3.10 -6.44
CA MET A 36 2.22 3.65 -6.13
C MET A 36 1.20 3.09 -7.14
N ARG A 37 0.09 2.53 -6.64
CA ARG A 37 -0.93 1.87 -7.49
C ARG A 37 -2.31 2.47 -7.24
N GLU A 38 -3.00 2.79 -8.33
CA GLU A 38 -4.41 3.15 -8.31
C GLU A 38 -5.25 1.87 -8.44
N MET A 39 -6.18 1.63 -7.51
CA MET A 39 -7.00 0.42 -7.49
C MET A 39 -8.51 0.70 -7.58
N LEU A 40 -8.93 1.96 -7.67
CA LEU A 40 -10.34 2.37 -7.84
C LEU A 40 -11.27 1.80 -6.76
N ASP A 41 -10.75 1.67 -5.54
CA ASP A 41 -11.39 1.08 -4.36
C ASP A 41 -11.91 -0.36 -4.57
N ASP A 42 -11.41 -1.03 -5.61
CA ASP A 42 -11.79 -2.38 -5.99
C ASP A 42 -10.90 -3.42 -5.29
N ARG A 43 -11.55 -4.35 -4.59
CA ARG A 43 -10.88 -5.38 -3.77
C ARG A 43 -10.10 -6.38 -4.62
N GLU A 44 -10.59 -6.74 -5.80
CA GLU A 44 -9.91 -7.69 -6.69
C GLU A 44 -8.72 -7.03 -7.39
N LYS A 45 -8.85 -5.75 -7.78
CA LYS A 45 -7.71 -4.96 -8.27
C LYS A 45 -6.64 -4.79 -7.19
N ALA A 46 -7.04 -4.44 -5.97
CA ALA A 46 -6.12 -4.32 -4.85
C ALA A 46 -5.39 -5.64 -4.57
N TYR A 47 -6.07 -6.79 -4.65
CA TYR A 47 -5.45 -8.11 -4.55
C TYR A 47 -4.44 -8.38 -5.67
N ALA A 48 -4.80 -8.13 -6.93
CA ALA A 48 -3.94 -8.36 -8.08
C ALA A 48 -2.67 -7.51 -8.00
N GLU A 49 -2.82 -6.22 -7.68
CA GLU A 49 -1.73 -5.28 -7.55
C GLU A 49 -0.81 -5.59 -6.35
N ALA A 50 -1.39 -5.95 -5.20
CA ALA A 50 -0.62 -6.38 -4.03
C ALA A 50 0.17 -7.66 -4.31
N SER A 51 -0.44 -8.64 -4.99
CA SER A 51 0.24 -9.88 -5.37
C SER A 51 1.44 -9.58 -6.28
N ALA A 52 1.24 -8.77 -7.33
CA ALA A 52 2.30 -8.41 -8.25
C ALA A 52 3.46 -7.66 -7.57
N LEU A 53 3.16 -6.78 -6.61
CA LEU A 53 4.17 -6.05 -5.86
C LEU A 53 4.95 -6.94 -4.89
N LEU A 54 4.28 -7.86 -4.18
CA LEU A 54 4.94 -8.80 -3.28
C LEU A 54 5.87 -9.75 -4.03
N ASP A 55 5.48 -10.16 -5.25
CA ASP A 55 6.28 -11.03 -6.10
C ASP A 55 7.49 -10.27 -6.70
N ARG A 56 7.34 -8.97 -7.03
CA ARG A 56 8.40 -8.13 -7.61
C ARG A 56 9.39 -7.60 -6.58
N HIS A 57 8.94 -7.35 -5.34
CA HIS A 57 9.74 -6.78 -4.26
C HIS A 57 9.78 -7.75 -3.06
N PRO A 58 10.66 -8.76 -3.09
CA PRO A 58 10.81 -9.71 -1.98
C PRO A 58 11.10 -9.01 -0.63
N ASP A 59 11.81 -7.90 -0.66
CA ASP A 59 12.18 -7.05 0.47
C ASP A 59 11.11 -6.02 0.88
N LEU A 60 9.89 -6.09 0.32
CA LEU A 60 8.83 -5.14 0.63
C LEU A 60 8.44 -5.17 2.12
N ALA A 61 8.92 -4.16 2.85
CA ALA A 61 8.73 -4.06 4.30
C ALA A 61 7.31 -3.63 4.71
N ALA A 62 6.63 -2.82 3.89
CA ALA A 62 5.32 -2.30 4.23
C ALA A 62 4.46 -1.96 3.01
N ILE A 63 3.15 -2.03 3.20
CA ILE A 63 2.11 -1.52 2.29
C ILE A 63 1.27 -0.50 3.07
N TYR A 64 1.08 0.69 2.49
CA TYR A 64 0.13 1.69 2.97
C TYR A 64 -0.98 1.88 1.94
N ASN A 65 -2.22 1.64 2.34
CA ASN A 65 -3.40 1.92 1.54
C ASN A 65 -4.12 3.18 2.04
N VAL A 66 -4.10 4.25 1.24
CA VAL A 66 -4.75 5.53 1.55
C VAL A 66 -6.25 5.55 1.26
N GLY A 67 -6.77 4.51 0.57
CA GLY A 67 -8.19 4.33 0.22
C GLY A 67 -8.80 3.03 0.75
N ALA A 68 -9.79 2.48 0.04
CA ALA A 68 -10.48 1.24 0.39
C ALA A 68 -9.84 0.00 -0.26
N GLY A 69 -10.48 -1.17 -0.21
CA GLY A 69 -9.92 -2.40 -0.81
C GLY A 69 -8.95 -3.19 0.09
N ASN A 70 -8.88 -2.85 1.39
CA ASN A 70 -7.94 -3.44 2.34
C ASN A 70 -7.95 -4.97 2.40
N THR A 71 -9.12 -5.58 2.25
CA THR A 71 -9.24 -7.05 2.30
C THR A 71 -8.60 -7.76 1.11
N GLY A 72 -8.52 -7.12 -0.07
CA GLY A 72 -7.80 -7.65 -1.22
C GLY A 72 -6.29 -7.71 -0.94
N ILE A 73 -5.75 -6.63 -0.37
CA ILE A 73 -4.35 -6.56 0.06
C ILE A 73 -4.08 -7.59 1.17
N ALA A 74 -4.94 -7.67 2.18
CA ALA A 74 -4.82 -8.63 3.28
C ALA A 74 -4.84 -10.08 2.78
N ARG A 75 -5.67 -10.38 1.78
CA ARG A 75 -5.71 -11.69 1.11
C ARG A 75 -4.38 -11.99 0.42
N ALA A 76 -3.85 -11.06 -0.38
CA ALA A 76 -2.56 -11.23 -1.07
C ALA A 76 -1.41 -11.46 -0.07
N LEU A 77 -1.38 -10.69 1.02
CA LEU A 77 -0.39 -10.86 2.09
C LEU A 77 -0.46 -12.26 2.73
N LYS A 78 -1.66 -12.79 2.97
CA LYS A 78 -1.83 -14.15 3.52
C LYS A 78 -1.38 -15.21 2.53
N GLU A 79 -1.87 -15.16 1.29
CA GLU A 79 -1.60 -16.18 0.27
C GLU A 79 -0.13 -16.21 -0.17
N ARG A 80 0.60 -15.09 -0.07
CA ARG A 80 2.05 -15.03 -0.32
C ARG A 80 2.91 -15.30 0.92
N GLY A 81 2.31 -15.65 2.05
CA GLY A 81 3.05 -15.91 3.29
C GLY A 81 3.72 -14.67 3.89
N ARG A 82 3.23 -13.47 3.54
CA ARG A 82 3.81 -12.17 3.93
C ARG A 82 3.07 -11.50 5.09
N ALA A 83 1.99 -12.10 5.58
CA ALA A 83 1.13 -11.55 6.63
C ALA A 83 1.84 -11.18 7.94
N LEU A 84 2.97 -11.83 8.27
CA LEU A 84 3.75 -11.56 9.48
C LEU A 84 5.06 -10.83 9.23
N SER A 85 5.44 -10.63 7.97
CA SER A 85 6.73 -10.04 7.57
C SER A 85 6.59 -8.67 6.91
N THR A 86 5.37 -8.24 6.62
CA THR A 86 5.07 -6.99 5.92
C THR A 86 4.05 -6.21 6.72
N VAL A 87 4.40 -4.99 7.12
CA VAL A 87 3.48 -4.11 7.84
C VAL A 87 2.39 -3.64 6.88
N PHE A 88 1.14 -3.73 7.30
CA PHE A 88 0.01 -3.25 6.51
C PHE A 88 -0.73 -2.13 7.25
N LEU A 89 -0.71 -0.93 6.66
CA LEU A 89 -1.45 0.23 7.14
C LEU A 89 -2.63 0.49 6.20
N GLY A 90 -3.83 0.59 6.74
CA GLY A 90 -5.04 0.95 6.00
C GLY A 90 -5.70 2.18 6.60
N HIS A 91 -6.34 3.00 5.76
CA HIS A 91 -7.05 4.20 6.21
C HIS A 91 -8.54 3.97 6.51
N GLU A 92 -9.08 2.81 6.13
CA GLU A 92 -10.46 2.40 6.42
C GLU A 92 -10.52 1.03 7.09
N VAL A 93 -11.25 0.92 8.19
CA VAL A 93 -11.40 -0.34 8.95
C VAL A 93 -12.88 -0.64 9.10
N THR A 94 -13.49 -1.12 8.02
CA THR A 94 -14.90 -1.57 7.97
C THR A 94 -15.01 -2.99 7.45
#